data_AF-A0AAE5P606-F1
#
_entry.id   AF-A0AAE5P606-F1
#
_cell.length_a   1.000
_cell.length_b   1.000
_cell.length_c   1.000
_cell.angle_alpha   90.00
_cell.angle_beta   90.00
_cell.angle_gamma   90.00
#
_symmetry.space_group_name_H-M   'P 1'
#
loop_
_entity.id
_entity.type
_entity.pdbx_description
1 polymer ?
#
loop_
_entity_poly.entity_id
_entity_poly.type
_entity_poly.pdbx_seq_one_letter_code
_entity_poly.pdbx_strand_id
1 'polypeptide(L)'
;MRDCILVIGAHPDDELLGTAGTLKRFVDEGHQVISIVVALGRKEEAHHIQELGKLANKQLGIDEVIFLGHPNLELESIPLHLLTKEIEKLIEKYKPSKIFTHHYGDLNLDHQITFKAVLTATRPLPNKEPIELITFETVSSSEWNASTSDNLFKPNYFVDITSNIDAKINALKYYDVEMRNFPHPRSYEGVKHLGRVRGMTIGVPYAEAFEVIRRVWK
;
A
#
# COMPACT_ATOMS: atom_id res chain seq x y z
N MET A 1 -9.18 -17.38 12.91
CA MET A 1 -8.43 -16.45 13.78
C MET A 1 -8.46 -15.09 13.13
N ARG A 2 -8.59 -14.01 13.90
CA ARG A 2 -8.59 -12.65 13.36
C ARG A 2 -7.13 -12.21 13.19
N ASP A 3 -6.64 -12.26 11.97
CA ASP A 3 -5.29 -11.76 11.67
C ASP A 3 -5.26 -10.23 11.66
N CYS A 4 -4.09 -9.67 11.98
CA CYS A 4 -3.78 -8.26 11.83
C CYS A 4 -2.95 -8.03 10.56
N ILE A 5 -3.37 -7.08 9.74
CA ILE A 5 -2.80 -6.71 8.44
C ILE A 5 -2.40 -5.24 8.48
N LEU A 6 -1.14 -4.94 8.12
CA LEU A 6 -0.73 -3.55 7.89
C LEU A 6 -0.64 -3.26 6.40
N VAL A 7 -1.05 -2.07 5.99
CA VAL A 7 -0.62 -1.45 4.74
C VAL A 7 0.25 -0.24 5.09
N ILE A 8 1.42 -0.14 4.46
CA ILE A 8 2.39 0.93 4.70
C ILE A 8 2.69 1.62 3.38
N GLY A 9 2.07 2.79 3.18
CA GLY A 9 2.26 3.68 2.03
C GLY A 9 3.17 4.86 2.37
N ALA A 10 3.89 5.36 1.38
CA ALA A 10 4.78 6.51 1.54
C ALA A 10 3.96 7.80 1.71
N HIS A 11 3.01 8.05 0.82
CA HIS A 11 2.18 9.26 0.81
C HIS A 11 0.70 8.94 1.07
N PRO A 12 -0.11 9.93 1.48
CA PRO A 12 -1.55 9.74 1.56
C PRO A 12 -2.12 9.46 0.17
N ASP A 13 -2.82 8.33 0.01
CA ASP A 13 -3.42 7.75 -1.22
C ASP A 13 -2.75 6.44 -1.65
N ASP A 14 -1.42 6.35 -1.53
CA ASP A 14 -0.61 5.22 -1.95
C ASP A 14 -1.09 3.90 -1.31
N GLU A 15 -1.51 3.96 -0.06
CA GLU A 15 -1.99 2.79 0.67
C GLU A 15 -3.24 2.17 0.03
N LEU A 16 -4.03 2.95 -0.72
CA LEU A 16 -5.30 2.53 -1.32
C LEU A 16 -5.21 2.33 -2.83
N LEU A 17 -4.31 3.02 -3.54
CA LEU A 17 -4.18 2.95 -5.00
C LEU A 17 -3.97 1.52 -5.50
N GLY A 18 -3.06 0.78 -4.88
CA GLY A 18 -2.73 -0.60 -5.23
C GLY A 18 -3.57 -1.66 -4.52
N THR A 19 -4.16 -1.35 -3.36
CA THR A 19 -4.57 -2.40 -2.40
C THR A 19 -6.00 -2.30 -1.85
N ALA A 20 -6.72 -1.20 -2.08
CA ALA A 20 -7.99 -0.93 -1.41
C ALA A 20 -9.05 -2.04 -1.57
N GLY A 21 -9.12 -2.70 -2.72
CA GLY A 21 -10.07 -3.79 -2.93
C GLY A 21 -9.75 -4.99 -2.04
N THR A 22 -8.46 -5.34 -1.95
CA THR A 22 -7.92 -6.41 -1.11
C THR A 22 -8.08 -6.09 0.38
N LEU A 23 -7.77 -4.86 0.79
CA LEU A 23 -7.95 -4.43 2.19
C LEU A 23 -9.42 -4.50 2.60
N LYS A 24 -10.34 -4.04 1.75
CA LYS A 24 -11.79 -4.17 2.00
C LYS A 24 -12.21 -5.61 2.18
N ARG A 25 -11.66 -6.52 1.37
CA ARG A 25 -11.93 -7.95 1.50
C ARG A 25 -11.44 -8.51 2.83
N PHE A 26 -10.24 -8.14 3.29
CA PHE A 26 -9.77 -8.51 4.64
C PHE A 26 -10.72 -8.01 5.73
N VAL A 27 -11.19 -6.77 5.63
CA VAL A 27 -12.18 -6.21 6.56
C VAL A 27 -13.49 -7.02 6.54
N ASP A 28 -14.01 -7.36 5.35
CA ASP A 28 -15.24 -8.14 5.18
C ASP A 28 -15.13 -9.56 5.76
N GLU A 29 -13.93 -10.14 5.69
CA GLU A 29 -13.60 -11.45 6.28
C GLU A 29 -13.33 -11.36 7.80
N GLY A 30 -13.45 -10.16 8.40
CA GLY A 30 -13.36 -9.93 9.84
C GLY A 30 -11.94 -9.71 10.37
N HIS A 31 -10.96 -9.52 9.49
CA HIS A 31 -9.59 -9.22 9.88
C HIS A 31 -9.43 -7.80 10.43
N GLN A 32 -8.39 -7.55 11.20
CA GLN A 32 -8.00 -6.18 11.54
C GLN A 32 -7.07 -5.66 10.46
N VAL A 33 -7.41 -4.52 9.88
CA VAL A 33 -6.57 -3.80 8.93
C VAL A 33 -6.18 -2.47 9.55
N ILE A 34 -4.92 -2.10 9.44
CA ILE A 34 -4.38 -0.81 9.91
C ILE A 34 -3.62 -0.17 8.77
N SER A 35 -3.92 1.10 8.53
CA SER A 35 -3.24 1.90 7.51
C SER A 35 -2.16 2.76 8.14
N ILE A 36 -0.97 2.76 7.53
CA ILE A 36 0.17 3.56 7.96
C ILE A 36 0.66 4.35 6.75
N VAL A 37 0.76 5.67 6.94
CA VAL A 37 1.26 6.61 5.94
C VAL A 37 2.51 7.27 6.50
N VAL A 38 3.62 7.20 5.76
CA VAL A 38 4.93 7.65 6.25
C VAL A 38 5.06 9.17 6.22
N ALA A 39 4.72 9.81 5.10
CA ALA A 39 4.87 11.24 4.88
C ALA A 39 3.53 12.01 5.00
N LEU A 40 3.63 13.31 5.28
CA LEU A 40 2.48 14.19 5.53
C LEU A 40 1.69 14.62 4.27
N GLY A 41 2.17 14.29 3.07
CA GLY A 41 1.68 14.91 1.81
C GLY A 41 2.21 16.35 1.63
N ARG A 42 1.71 17.07 0.61
CA ARG A 42 2.19 18.43 0.29
C ARG A 42 1.90 19.40 1.46
N LYS A 43 2.90 20.22 1.83
CA LYS A 43 2.90 21.08 3.03
C LYS A 43 1.67 21.99 3.17
N GLU A 44 1.13 22.50 2.07
CA GLU A 44 -0.01 23.45 2.07
C GLU A 44 -1.36 22.76 2.35
N GLU A 45 -1.43 21.43 2.27
CA GLU A 45 -2.67 20.64 2.37
C GLU A 45 -2.57 19.51 3.41
N ALA A 46 -1.45 19.40 4.13
CA ALA A 46 -1.10 18.26 4.98
C ALA A 46 -2.14 17.92 6.08
N HIS A 47 -2.79 18.92 6.68
CA HIS A 47 -3.84 18.65 7.68
C HIS A 47 -5.13 18.16 7.03
N HIS A 48 -5.50 18.76 5.90
CA HIS A 48 -6.73 18.40 5.20
C HIS A 48 -6.63 17.00 4.59
N ILE A 49 -5.48 16.67 3.98
CA ILE A 49 -5.27 15.36 3.35
C ILE A 49 -5.28 14.20 4.36
N GLN A 50 -4.87 14.43 5.61
CA GLN A 50 -4.95 13.40 6.66
C GLN A 50 -6.39 13.09 7.07
N GLU A 51 -7.24 14.11 7.18
CA GLU A 51 -8.66 13.92 7.47
C GLU A 51 -9.35 13.18 6.33
N LEU A 52 -9.06 13.57 5.09
CA LEU A 52 -9.52 12.87 3.89
C LEU A 52 -9.03 11.42 3.88
N GLY A 53 -7.77 11.17 4.23
CA GLY A 53 -7.23 9.82 4.31
C GLY A 53 -7.90 8.94 5.36
N LYS A 54 -8.26 9.51 6.53
CA LYS A 54 -9.08 8.80 7.52
C LYS A 54 -10.46 8.46 6.98
N LEU A 55 -11.10 9.39 6.25
CA LEU A 55 -12.41 9.14 5.63
C LEU A 55 -12.32 8.09 4.51
N ALA A 56 -11.27 8.14 3.69
CA ALA A 56 -10.99 7.16 2.64
C ALA A 56 -10.83 5.75 3.21
N ASN A 57 -10.04 5.59 4.27
CA ASN A 57 -9.84 4.32 4.95
C ASN A 57 -11.13 3.85 5.66
N LYS A 58 -11.86 4.76 6.30
CA LYS A 58 -13.16 4.46 6.93
C LYS A 58 -14.21 3.99 5.91
N GLN A 59 -14.18 4.49 4.68
CA GLN A 59 -15.03 4.01 3.58
C GLN A 59 -14.79 2.51 3.27
N LEU A 60 -13.62 1.98 3.61
CA LEU A 60 -13.28 0.56 3.50
C LEU A 60 -13.50 -0.22 4.81
N GLY A 61 -13.96 0.43 5.88
CA GLY A 61 -14.09 -0.15 7.21
C GLY A 61 -12.78 -0.26 7.99
N ILE A 62 -11.76 0.52 7.61
CA ILE A 62 -10.48 0.61 8.31
C ILE A 62 -10.57 1.78 9.30
N ASP A 63 -10.65 1.47 10.59
CA ASP A 63 -10.83 2.47 11.65
C ASP A 63 -9.51 3.12 12.12
N GLU A 64 -8.38 2.43 11.96
CA GLU A 64 -7.09 2.87 12.48
C GLU A 64 -6.14 3.27 11.34
N VAL A 65 -5.82 4.57 11.30
CA VAL A 65 -4.90 5.18 10.35
C VAL A 65 -3.84 5.97 11.10
N ILE A 66 -2.58 5.70 10.78
CA ILE A 66 -1.41 6.26 11.47
C ILE A 66 -0.59 7.06 10.47
N PHE A 67 -0.31 8.33 10.81
CA PHE A 67 0.59 9.18 10.04
C PHE A 67 1.89 9.35 10.82
N LEU A 68 3.04 8.99 10.23
CA LEU A 68 4.34 9.10 10.91
C LEU A 68 4.90 10.52 10.92
N GLY A 69 4.41 11.38 10.02
CA GLY A 69 4.69 12.80 10.08
C GLY A 69 5.98 13.23 9.37
N HIS A 70 6.54 12.40 8.49
CA HIS A 70 7.78 12.73 7.78
C HIS A 70 7.56 13.71 6.62
N PRO A 71 8.59 14.49 6.24
CA PRO A 71 8.49 15.41 5.11
C PRO A 71 8.31 14.63 3.79
N ASN A 72 7.40 15.15 2.96
CA ASN A 72 7.00 14.57 1.67
C ASN A 72 8.07 14.82 0.59
N LEU A 73 8.44 13.78 -0.17
CA LEU A 73 9.51 13.79 -1.19
C LEU A 73 10.91 14.07 -0.63
N GLU A 74 11.13 13.78 0.65
CA GLU A 74 12.41 14.00 1.33
C GLU A 74 12.77 12.81 2.24
N LEU A 75 12.19 11.61 2.06
CA LEU A 75 12.49 10.48 2.96
C LEU A 75 13.96 10.03 2.87
N GLU A 76 14.66 10.36 1.80
CA GLU A 76 16.11 10.09 1.63
C GLU A 76 16.97 10.90 2.59
N SER A 77 16.45 12.03 3.09
CA SER A 77 17.12 12.84 4.11
C SER A 77 17.09 12.19 5.50
N ILE A 78 16.20 11.22 5.71
CA ILE A 78 16.02 10.53 6.98
C ILE A 78 16.96 9.32 7.02
N PRO A 79 17.82 9.19 8.05
CA PRO A 79 18.58 7.97 8.27
C PRO A 79 17.65 6.76 8.35
N LEU A 80 17.81 5.81 7.42
CA LEU A 80 16.93 4.64 7.25
C LEU A 80 16.61 3.89 8.56
N HIS A 81 17.60 3.80 9.46
CA HIS A 81 17.46 3.12 10.75
C HIS A 81 16.45 3.79 11.70
N LEU A 82 16.20 5.11 11.56
CA LEU A 82 15.19 5.81 12.35
C LEU A 82 13.79 5.43 11.87
N LEU A 83 13.54 5.51 10.57
CA LEU A 83 12.27 5.07 9.96
C LEU A 83 12.00 3.59 10.23
N THR A 84 13.04 2.76 10.14
CA THR A 84 12.96 1.33 10.49
C THR A 84 12.50 1.13 11.94
N LYS A 85 13.06 1.87 12.90
CA LYS A 85 12.69 1.75 14.32
C LYS A 85 11.24 2.15 14.58
N GLU A 86 10.70 3.11 13.85
CA GLU A 86 9.29 3.49 13.95
C GLU A 86 8.38 2.36 13.46
N ILE A 87 8.72 1.75 12.31
CA ILE A 87 7.99 0.59 11.78
C ILE A 87 8.12 -0.61 12.74
N GLU A 88 9.28 -0.87 13.32
CA GLU A 88 9.49 -1.94 14.32
C GLU A 88 8.57 -1.75 15.54
N LYS A 89 8.40 -0.52 16.04
CA LYS A 89 7.46 -0.23 17.15
C LYS A 89 6.01 -0.55 16.77
N LEU A 90 5.60 -0.26 15.53
CA LEU A 90 4.25 -0.59 15.06
C LEU A 90 4.07 -2.10 14.92
N ILE A 91 5.08 -2.80 14.40
CA ILE A 91 5.09 -4.27 14.33
C ILE A 91 4.97 -4.87 15.74
N GLU A 92 5.70 -4.36 16.72
CA GLU A 92 5.62 -4.82 18.11
C GLU A 92 4.25 -4.55 18.74
N LYS A 93 3.66 -3.37 18.45
CA LYS A 93 2.33 -2.99 18.94
C LYS A 93 1.22 -3.86 18.37
N TYR A 94 1.21 -4.07 17.06
CA TYR A 94 0.08 -4.69 16.35
C TYR A 94 0.27 -6.16 16.02
N LYS A 95 1.51 -6.67 16.10
CA LYS A 95 1.88 -8.07 15.81
C LYS A 95 1.26 -8.57 14.50
N PRO A 96 1.47 -7.88 13.37
CA PRO A 96 0.82 -8.23 12.12
C PRO A 96 1.30 -9.57 11.58
N SER A 97 0.40 -10.28 10.92
CA SER A 97 0.75 -11.50 10.16
C SER A 97 1.18 -11.18 8.73
N LYS A 98 0.68 -10.07 8.17
CA LYS A 98 0.98 -9.60 6.80
C LYS A 98 1.22 -8.11 6.77
N ILE A 99 2.15 -7.69 5.90
CA ILE A 99 2.40 -6.29 5.60
C ILE A 99 2.41 -6.11 4.09
N PHE A 100 1.58 -5.17 3.61
CA PHE A 100 1.59 -4.64 2.25
C PHE A 100 2.40 -3.34 2.23
N THR A 101 3.33 -3.20 1.28
CA THR A 101 4.08 -1.95 1.07
C THR A 101 4.45 -1.77 -0.40
N HIS A 102 5.13 -0.68 -0.76
CA HIS A 102 5.50 -0.40 -2.14
C HIS A 102 6.41 -1.46 -2.77
N HIS A 103 6.27 -1.66 -4.08
CA HIS A 103 7.27 -2.37 -4.87
C HIS A 103 8.65 -1.71 -4.78
N TYR A 104 9.70 -2.52 -4.67
CA TYR A 104 11.06 -2.06 -4.41
C TYR A 104 11.70 -1.31 -5.58
N GLY A 105 11.23 -1.55 -6.81
CA GLY A 105 11.72 -0.87 -7.99
C GLY A 105 11.05 0.48 -8.23
N ASP A 106 9.95 0.81 -7.55
CA ASP A 106 9.03 1.89 -7.92
C ASP A 106 9.74 3.24 -8.24
N LEU A 107 9.24 4.01 -9.21
CA LEU A 107 9.90 5.22 -9.73
C LEU A 107 10.14 6.26 -8.63
N ASN A 108 9.20 6.39 -7.70
CA ASN A 108 9.28 7.34 -6.60
C ASN A 108 10.29 6.86 -5.52
N LEU A 109 11.25 7.71 -5.19
CA LEU A 109 12.30 7.39 -4.21
C LEU A 109 11.75 7.13 -2.80
N ASP A 110 10.71 7.86 -2.37
CA ASP A 110 10.07 7.67 -1.07
C ASP A 110 9.42 6.28 -0.96
N HIS A 111 8.89 5.74 -2.08
CA HIS A 111 8.35 4.39 -2.14
C HIS A 111 9.48 3.36 -1.92
N GLN A 112 10.62 3.54 -2.58
CA GLN A 112 11.78 2.66 -2.42
C GLN A 112 12.34 2.69 -0.99
N ILE A 113 12.37 3.87 -0.36
CA ILE A 113 12.87 4.03 1.02
C ILE A 113 11.91 3.40 2.01
N THR A 114 10.61 3.62 1.83
CA THR A 114 9.56 2.97 2.62
C THR A 114 9.69 1.45 2.53
N PHE A 115 9.81 0.90 1.31
CA PHE A 115 10.08 -0.53 1.11
C PHE A 115 11.33 -1.00 1.87
N LYS A 116 12.46 -0.30 1.73
CA LYS A 116 13.72 -0.68 2.39
C LYS A 116 13.57 -0.69 3.91
N ALA A 117 12.86 0.27 4.49
CA ALA A 117 12.62 0.33 5.92
C ALA A 117 11.72 -0.83 6.40
N VAL A 118 10.64 -1.13 5.66
CA VAL A 118 9.75 -2.26 5.97
C VAL A 118 10.46 -3.60 5.82
N LEU A 119 11.23 -3.81 4.74
CA LEU A 119 12.01 -5.03 4.52
C LEU A 119 13.00 -5.28 5.68
N THR A 120 13.63 -4.20 6.14
CA THR A 120 14.58 -4.17 7.25
C THR A 120 13.87 -4.48 8.58
N ALA A 121 12.72 -3.86 8.86
CA ALA A 121 11.95 -4.08 10.08
C ALA A 121 11.35 -5.49 10.18
N THR A 122 11.06 -6.13 9.03
CA THR A 122 10.40 -7.44 8.97
C THR A 122 11.35 -8.64 8.88
N ARG A 123 12.67 -8.42 9.04
CA ARG A 123 13.68 -9.50 8.97
C ARG A 123 13.25 -10.73 9.79
N PRO A 124 13.40 -11.95 9.25
CA PRO A 124 13.07 -13.16 9.99
C PRO A 124 14.13 -13.36 11.10
N LEU A 125 13.73 -13.13 12.34
CA LEU A 125 14.59 -13.35 13.51
C LEU A 125 14.26 -14.68 14.20
N PRO A 126 15.25 -15.32 14.86
CA PRO A 126 14.99 -16.46 15.74
C PRO A 126 13.93 -16.11 16.79
N ASN A 127 13.07 -17.09 17.13
CA ASN A 127 12.02 -16.96 18.14
C ASN A 127 10.99 -15.83 17.90
N LYS A 128 10.89 -15.29 16.68
CA LYS A 128 9.80 -14.41 16.25
C LYS A 128 8.92 -15.10 15.20
N GLU A 129 7.62 -14.82 15.27
CA GLU A 129 6.68 -15.19 14.22
C GLU A 129 7.04 -14.48 12.91
N PRO A 130 7.04 -15.19 11.77
CA PRO A 130 7.34 -14.56 10.49
C PRO A 130 6.17 -13.69 10.02
N ILE A 131 6.52 -12.56 9.42
CA ILE A 131 5.56 -11.66 8.76
C ILE A 131 5.61 -11.96 7.26
N GLU A 132 4.45 -12.18 6.65
CA GLU A 132 4.31 -12.25 5.20
C GLU A 132 4.47 -10.84 4.63
N LEU A 133 5.54 -10.61 3.86
CA LEU A 133 5.85 -9.33 3.24
C LEU A 133 5.43 -9.37 1.77
N ILE A 134 4.50 -8.49 1.42
CA ILE A 134 3.88 -8.40 0.11
C ILE A 134 4.04 -6.98 -0.41
N THR A 135 4.38 -6.82 -1.68
CA THR A 135 4.45 -5.51 -2.32
C THR A 135 3.33 -5.30 -3.32
N PHE A 136 2.93 -4.04 -3.48
CA PHE A 136 1.90 -3.63 -4.45
C PHE A 136 2.50 -2.74 -5.54
N GLU A 137 1.82 -2.71 -6.70
CA GLU A 137 2.06 -1.70 -7.73
C GLU A 137 1.28 -0.41 -7.43
N THR A 138 1.90 0.72 -7.72
CA THR A 138 1.31 2.05 -7.55
C THR A 138 1.11 2.67 -8.93
N VAL A 139 -0.13 3.02 -9.30
CA VAL A 139 -0.39 3.77 -10.54
C VAL A 139 0.34 5.11 -10.52
N SER A 140 0.71 5.61 -11.70
CA SER A 140 1.58 6.77 -11.92
C SER A 140 2.95 6.66 -11.25
N SER A 141 3.49 5.45 -11.13
CA SER A 141 4.82 5.23 -10.58
C SER A 141 5.40 3.91 -11.09
N SER A 142 4.78 2.77 -10.81
CA SER A 142 5.35 1.45 -11.10
C SER A 142 5.45 1.14 -12.60
N GLU A 143 4.50 1.65 -13.39
CA GLU A 143 4.44 1.50 -14.85
C GLU A 143 5.37 2.46 -15.61
N TRP A 144 5.80 3.56 -14.97
CA TRP A 144 6.73 4.53 -15.55
C TRP A 144 8.19 4.23 -15.22
N ASN A 145 8.42 3.16 -14.48
CA ASN A 145 9.74 2.77 -14.08
C ASN A 145 10.61 2.28 -15.26
N ALA A 146 11.93 2.31 -15.08
CA ALA A 146 12.85 1.74 -16.04
C ALA A 146 12.52 0.25 -16.27
N SER A 147 12.36 -0.14 -17.54
CA SER A 147 12.05 -1.52 -17.92
C SER A 147 13.30 -2.42 -17.87
N THR A 148 13.93 -2.48 -16.70
CA THR A 148 15.08 -3.34 -16.41
C THR A 148 14.65 -4.49 -15.50
N SER A 149 15.41 -5.59 -15.53
CA SER A 149 15.04 -6.83 -14.81
C SER A 149 14.91 -6.66 -13.29
N ASP A 150 15.63 -5.68 -12.74
CA ASP A 150 15.70 -5.31 -11.32
C ASP A 150 14.61 -4.31 -10.89
N ASN A 151 13.96 -3.64 -11.84
CA ASN A 151 13.01 -2.55 -11.58
C ASN A 151 11.58 -2.85 -12.04
N LEU A 152 11.41 -3.83 -12.93
CA LEU A 152 10.10 -4.24 -13.41
C LEU A 152 9.29 -4.95 -12.32
N PHE A 153 8.06 -4.49 -12.07
CA PHE A 153 7.10 -5.18 -11.21
C PHE A 153 6.67 -6.51 -11.80
N LYS A 154 6.83 -7.61 -11.04
CA LYS A 154 6.55 -8.98 -11.50
C LYS A 154 5.54 -9.65 -10.57
N PRO A 155 4.25 -9.37 -10.73
CA PRO A 155 3.25 -9.88 -9.81
C PRO A 155 3.18 -11.40 -9.85
N ASN A 156 3.17 -12.01 -8.67
CA ASN A 156 3.07 -13.46 -8.47
C ASN A 156 1.89 -13.82 -7.54
N TYR A 157 1.17 -12.82 -7.05
CA TYR A 157 0.00 -12.97 -6.20
C TYR A 157 -1.09 -12.00 -6.66
N PHE A 158 -2.31 -12.51 -6.77
CA PHE A 158 -3.45 -11.75 -7.28
C PHE A 158 -4.65 -11.99 -6.37
N VAL A 159 -5.43 -10.94 -6.16
CA VAL A 159 -6.65 -11.01 -5.36
C VAL A 159 -7.81 -10.57 -6.23
N ASP A 160 -8.81 -11.44 -6.37
CA ASP A 160 -10.10 -11.06 -6.96
C ASP A 160 -10.77 -10.03 -6.07
N ILE A 161 -11.00 -8.85 -6.64
CA ILE A 161 -11.66 -7.70 -6.01
C ILE A 161 -12.93 -7.31 -6.77
N THR A 162 -13.51 -8.22 -7.55
CA THR A 162 -14.72 -7.97 -8.35
C THR A 162 -15.87 -7.45 -7.49
N SER A 163 -16.05 -7.99 -6.29
CA SER A 163 -17.05 -7.53 -5.31
C SER A 163 -16.68 -6.22 -4.62
N ASN A 164 -15.44 -5.76 -4.71
CA ASN A 164 -14.88 -4.68 -3.91
C ASN A 164 -14.36 -3.49 -4.75
N ILE A 165 -14.43 -3.56 -6.08
CA ILE A 165 -13.96 -2.51 -6.99
C ILE A 165 -14.67 -1.16 -6.74
N ASP A 166 -15.97 -1.17 -6.49
CA ASP A 166 -16.71 0.07 -6.22
C ASP A 166 -16.34 0.67 -4.86
N ALA A 167 -16.06 -0.17 -3.85
CA ALA A 167 -15.57 0.30 -2.56
C ALA A 167 -14.21 0.99 -2.70
N LYS A 168 -13.28 0.40 -3.48
CA LYS A 168 -11.99 1.00 -3.83
C LYS A 168 -12.16 2.37 -4.46
N ILE A 169 -13.00 2.47 -5.50
CA ILE A 169 -13.20 3.74 -6.22
C ILE A 169 -13.87 4.78 -5.34
N ASN A 170 -14.83 4.39 -4.51
CA ASN A 170 -15.47 5.31 -3.57
C ASN A 170 -14.52 5.80 -2.47
N ALA A 171 -13.58 4.97 -2.02
CA ALA A 171 -12.53 5.40 -1.09
C ALA A 171 -11.58 6.41 -1.75
N LEU A 172 -11.15 6.16 -2.99
CA LEU A 172 -10.27 7.06 -3.73
C LEU A 172 -10.90 8.44 -4.03
N LYS A 173 -12.23 8.56 -4.02
CA LYS A 173 -12.91 9.87 -4.16
C LYS A 173 -12.64 10.82 -3.00
N TYR A 174 -12.22 10.34 -1.84
CA TYR A 174 -11.77 11.21 -0.76
C TYR A 174 -10.39 11.82 -1.06
N TYR A 175 -9.61 11.20 -1.94
CA TYR A 175 -8.34 11.71 -2.46
C TYR A 175 -8.50 12.37 -3.85
N ASP A 176 -9.68 12.95 -4.17
CA ASP A 176 -9.98 13.49 -5.51
C ASP A 176 -8.95 14.53 -6.00
N VAL A 177 -8.37 15.31 -5.08
CA VAL A 177 -7.30 16.28 -5.37
C VAL A 177 -6.03 15.64 -5.95
N GLU A 178 -5.76 14.37 -5.61
CA GLU A 178 -4.64 13.60 -6.17
C GLU A 178 -5.01 12.84 -7.44
N MET A 179 -6.30 12.65 -7.70
CA MET A 179 -6.78 12.02 -8.93
C MET A 179 -6.57 12.93 -10.15
N ARG A 180 -6.51 12.33 -11.33
CA ARG A 180 -6.28 13.03 -12.60
C ARG A 180 -7.30 12.61 -13.66
N ASN A 181 -7.45 13.43 -14.69
CA ASN A 181 -8.27 13.07 -15.84
C ASN A 181 -7.61 11.94 -16.66
N PHE A 182 -8.44 11.03 -17.19
CA PHE A 182 -7.98 10.06 -18.19
C PHE A 182 -7.40 10.83 -19.41
N PRO A 183 -6.27 10.39 -20.03
CA PRO A 183 -5.64 9.06 -19.98
C PRO A 183 -4.59 8.84 -18.88
N HIS A 184 -4.53 9.69 -17.86
CA HIS A 184 -3.58 9.48 -16.76
C HIS A 184 -3.88 8.17 -15.99
N PRO A 185 -2.88 7.36 -15.61
CA PRO A 185 -3.12 6.07 -14.95
C PRO A 185 -3.75 6.20 -13.56
N ARG A 186 -3.43 7.28 -12.82
CA ARG A 186 -4.11 7.70 -11.58
C ARG A 186 -5.50 8.34 -11.81
N SER A 187 -6.16 8.08 -12.93
CA SER A 187 -7.57 8.43 -13.11
C SER A 187 -8.47 7.31 -12.59
N TYR A 188 -9.73 7.63 -12.25
CA TYR A 188 -10.70 6.60 -11.86
C TYR A 188 -10.84 5.50 -12.93
N GLU A 189 -10.79 5.90 -14.20
CA GLU A 189 -10.79 4.97 -15.33
C GLU A 189 -9.50 4.17 -15.40
N GLY A 190 -8.33 4.81 -15.27
CA GLY A 190 -7.02 4.16 -15.26
C GLY A 190 -6.89 3.08 -14.17
N VAL A 191 -7.33 3.39 -12.94
CA VAL A 191 -7.38 2.43 -11.83
C VAL A 191 -8.30 1.24 -12.16
N LYS A 192 -9.49 1.50 -12.73
CA LYS A 192 -10.40 0.43 -13.17
C LYS A 192 -9.79 -0.40 -14.32
N HIS A 193 -9.12 0.24 -15.28
CA HIS A 193 -8.48 -0.43 -16.41
C HIS A 193 -7.36 -1.35 -15.95
N LEU A 194 -6.47 -0.89 -15.07
CA LEU A 194 -5.45 -1.74 -14.47
C LEU A 194 -6.09 -2.93 -13.75
N GLY A 195 -7.12 -2.69 -12.94
CA GLY A 195 -7.87 -3.76 -12.27
C GLY A 195 -8.43 -4.81 -13.25
N ARG A 196 -8.92 -4.39 -14.42
CA ARG A 196 -9.38 -5.31 -15.48
C ARG A 196 -8.24 -6.10 -16.10
N VAL A 197 -7.10 -5.47 -16.41
CA VAL A 197 -5.93 -6.16 -16.97
C VAL A 197 -5.45 -7.25 -15.99
N ARG A 198 -5.38 -6.93 -14.70
CA ARG A 198 -5.02 -7.91 -13.67
C ARG A 198 -6.09 -8.98 -13.50
N GLY A 199 -7.37 -8.61 -13.53
CA GLY A 199 -8.49 -9.56 -13.50
C GLY A 199 -8.41 -10.57 -14.65
N MET A 200 -8.20 -10.10 -15.87
CA MET A 200 -8.03 -10.93 -17.08
C MET A 200 -6.86 -11.90 -16.96
N THR A 201 -5.80 -11.52 -16.23
CA THR A 201 -4.63 -12.38 -16.00
C THR A 201 -5.00 -13.64 -15.21
N ILE A 202 -6.02 -13.58 -14.35
CA ILE A 202 -6.45 -14.70 -13.50
C ILE A 202 -7.90 -15.17 -13.76
N GLY A 203 -8.54 -14.68 -14.83
CA GLY A 203 -9.87 -15.11 -15.25
C GLY A 203 -11.06 -14.51 -14.47
N VAL A 204 -10.90 -13.31 -13.89
CA VAL A 204 -11.99 -12.59 -13.17
C VAL A 204 -12.17 -11.16 -13.69
N PRO A 205 -13.31 -10.49 -13.44
CA PRO A 205 -13.53 -9.13 -13.93
C PRO A 205 -12.55 -8.07 -13.40
N TYR A 206 -12.19 -8.11 -12.12
CA TYR A 206 -11.24 -7.18 -11.51
C TYR A 206 -10.33 -7.88 -10.50
N ALA A 207 -9.04 -7.60 -10.57
CA ALA A 207 -8.07 -8.04 -9.55
C ALA A 207 -7.08 -6.95 -9.18
N GLU A 208 -6.53 -7.05 -7.98
CA GLU A 208 -5.29 -6.36 -7.61
C GLU A 208 -4.13 -7.35 -7.69
N ALA A 209 -2.97 -6.85 -8.09
CA ALA A 209 -1.78 -7.64 -8.30
C ALA A 209 -0.68 -7.22 -7.32
N PHE A 210 0.05 -8.22 -6.85
CA PHE A 210 1.04 -8.10 -5.79
C PHE A 210 2.24 -9.00 -6.07
N GLU A 211 3.35 -8.70 -5.42
CA GLU A 211 4.53 -9.56 -5.39
C GLU A 211 4.84 -9.98 -3.95
N VAL A 212 4.81 -11.29 -3.70
CA VAL A 212 5.22 -11.86 -2.42
C VAL A 212 6.74 -11.84 -2.36
N ILE A 213 7.28 -10.99 -1.49
CA ILE A 213 8.73 -10.89 -1.25
C ILE A 213 9.19 -12.00 -0.32
N ARG A 214 8.39 -12.29 0.72
CA ARG A 214 8.69 -13.36 1.68
C ARG A 214 7.43 -13.87 2.34
N ARG A 215 7.25 -15.19 2.28
CA ARG A 215 6.29 -15.95 3.08
C ARG A 215 7.02 -17.13 3.72
N VAL A 216 6.80 -17.34 5.01
CA VAL A 216 7.45 -18.42 5.77
C VAL A 216 6.38 -19.22 6.48
N TRP A 217 6.43 -20.54 6.32
CA TRP A 217 5.66 -21.48 7.11
C TRP A 217 6.62 -22.10 8.13
N LYS A 218 6.45 -21.78 9.41
CA LYS A 218 7.19 -22.38 10.53
C LYS A 218 6.36 -23.45 11.21
#